data_AF-A0A7G2K1X7-F1
#
_entry.id   AF-A0A7G2K1X7-F1
#
_cell.length_a   1.000
_cell.length_b   1.000
_cell.length_c   1.000
_cell.angle_alpha   90.00
_cell.angle_beta   90.00
_cell.angle_gamma   90.00
#
_symmetry.space_group_name_H-M   'P 1'
#
loop_
_entity.id
_entity.type
_entity.pdbx_description
1 polymer ?
#
loop_
_entity_poly.entity_id
_entity_poly.type
_entity_poly.pdbx_seq_one_letter_code
_entity_poly.pdbx_strand_id
1 'polypeptide(L)'
;MKTTLKMTALAALSTFVLAGCGSHQMKSEEHANMQLQQQAVLGLNWMQDSGEYKALAYQAYNAAKVAFDHAKVAKGKKKAVVADLDETMLDNSPYAGWQVQNNKLFDGKDWTRWVDARQSRAVPGAVEFN
;
A
#
# COMPACT_ATOMS: atom_id res chain seq x y z
N MET A 1 31.52 -54.87 0.37
CA MET A 1 30.13 -54.43 0.66
C MET A 1 30.03 -53.36 1.72
N LYS A 2 30.59 -53.53 2.94
CA LYS A 2 30.46 -52.52 4.01
C LYS A 2 31.15 -51.17 3.70
N THR A 3 32.30 -51.19 3.04
CA THR A 3 33.04 -49.98 2.62
C THR A 3 32.37 -49.25 1.46
N THR A 4 31.85 -50.00 0.47
CA THR A 4 31.09 -49.44 -0.65
C THR A 4 29.80 -48.77 -0.17
N LEU A 5 29.08 -49.34 0.80
CA LEU A 5 27.86 -48.77 1.37
C LEU A 5 28.13 -47.48 2.18
N LYS A 6 29.28 -47.39 2.86
CA LYS A 6 29.70 -46.16 3.58
C LYS A 6 30.08 -45.04 2.60
N MET A 7 30.74 -45.37 1.49
CA MET A 7 31.08 -44.38 0.46
C MET A 7 29.84 -43.84 -0.27
N THR A 8 28.85 -44.68 -0.60
CA THR A 8 27.59 -44.21 -1.18
C THR A 8 26.78 -43.37 -0.21
N ALA A 9 26.75 -43.72 1.07
CA ALA A 9 26.08 -42.91 2.10
C ALA A 9 26.74 -41.53 2.27
N LEU A 10 28.08 -41.45 2.25
CA LEU A 10 28.80 -40.17 2.30
C LEU A 10 28.50 -39.31 1.07
N ALA A 11 28.56 -39.89 -0.13
CA ALA A 11 28.31 -39.16 -1.37
C ALA A 11 26.87 -38.62 -1.47
N ALA A 12 25.88 -39.42 -1.04
CA ALA A 12 24.48 -38.99 -1.00
C ALA A 12 24.26 -37.84 0.01
N LEU A 13 24.93 -37.88 1.17
CA LEU A 13 24.87 -36.79 2.15
C LEU A 13 25.48 -35.49 1.59
N SER A 14 26.58 -35.58 0.84
CA SER A 14 27.23 -34.44 0.21
C SER A 14 26.35 -33.78 -0.86
N THR A 15 25.58 -34.55 -1.63
CA THR A 15 24.65 -34.00 -2.64
C THR A 15 23.47 -33.25 -2.02
N PHE A 16 22.98 -33.67 -0.84
CA PHE A 16 21.92 -32.94 -0.13
C PHE A 16 22.42 -31.63 0.48
N VAL A 17 23.68 -31.57 0.94
CA VAL A 17 24.29 -30.33 1.46
C VAL A 17 24.49 -29.29 0.35
N LEU A 18 24.82 -29.72 -0.88
CA LEU A 18 25.05 -28.82 -2.00
C LEU A 18 23.77 -28.27 -2.64
N ALA A 19 22.63 -28.96 -2.50
CA ALA A 19 21.34 -28.46 -2.99
C ALA A 19 20.77 -27.30 -2.13
N GLY A 20 21.25 -27.13 -0.90
CA GLY A 20 20.83 -26.04 0.00
C GLY A 20 21.39 -24.66 -0.33
N CYS A 21 22.38 -24.56 -1.22
CA CYS A 21 22.99 -23.31 -1.67
C CYS A 21 22.47 -22.81 -3.02
N GLY A 22 21.43 -23.43 -3.57
CA GLY A 22 20.69 -22.85 -4.69
C GLY A 22 19.96 -21.59 -4.22
N SER A 23 20.64 -20.45 -4.25
CA SER A 23 19.98 -19.15 -4.07
C SER A 23 18.84 -19.07 -5.07
N HIS A 24 17.61 -18.94 -4.55
CA HIS A 24 16.44 -18.71 -5.38
C HIS A 24 16.60 -17.32 -6.00
N GLN A 25 17.25 -17.25 -7.15
CA GLN A 25 17.58 -16.00 -7.81
C GLN A 25 16.29 -15.45 -8.41
N MET A 26 15.69 -14.48 -7.72
CA MET A 26 14.54 -13.73 -8.26
C MET A 26 14.91 -13.14 -9.62
N LYS A 27 13.94 -13.10 -10.53
CA LYS A 27 14.12 -12.41 -11.81
C LYS A 27 14.39 -10.93 -11.55
N SER A 28 15.26 -10.32 -12.34
CA SER A 28 15.67 -8.92 -12.19
C SER A 28 14.47 -7.95 -12.14
N GLU A 29 13.43 -8.20 -12.94
CA GLU A 29 12.21 -7.39 -12.96
C GLU A 29 11.41 -7.49 -11.65
N GLU A 30 11.29 -8.70 -11.10
CA GLU A 30 10.58 -8.96 -9.85
C GLU A 30 11.30 -8.30 -8.66
N HIS A 31 12.64 -8.34 -8.68
CA HIS A 31 13.47 -7.63 -7.70
C HIS A 31 13.33 -6.10 -7.84
N ALA A 32 13.26 -5.57 -9.06
CA ALA A 32 13.03 -4.14 -9.29
C ALA A 32 11.66 -3.69 -8.77
N ASN A 33 10.61 -4.47 -9.02
CA ASN A 33 9.26 -4.18 -8.52
C ASN A 33 9.20 -4.23 -7.00
N MET A 34 9.81 -5.24 -6.38
CA MET A 34 9.98 -5.31 -4.92
C MET A 34 10.67 -4.06 -4.39
N GLN A 35 11.82 -3.69 -4.96
CA GLN A 35 12.57 -2.52 -4.54
C GLN A 35 11.73 -1.24 -4.63
N LEU A 36 10.98 -1.06 -5.73
CA LEU A 36 10.10 0.10 -5.91
C LEU A 36 8.98 0.14 -4.87
N GLN A 37 8.36 -0.99 -4.56
CA GLN A 37 7.32 -1.04 -3.53
C GLN A 37 7.88 -0.83 -2.12
N GLN A 38 9.07 -1.35 -1.82
CA GLN A 38 9.74 -1.13 -0.53
C GLN A 38 10.07 0.35 -0.28
N GLN A 39 10.34 1.13 -1.33
CA GLN A 39 10.55 2.58 -1.21
C GLN A 39 9.32 3.35 -0.70
N ALA A 40 8.12 2.79 -0.82
CA ALA A 40 6.89 3.41 -0.33
C ALA A 40 6.62 3.14 1.16
N VAL A 41 7.31 2.17 1.78
CA VAL A 41 6.95 1.64 3.11
C VAL A 41 6.90 2.73 4.18
N LEU A 42 7.90 3.60 4.26
CA LEU A 42 7.96 4.59 5.32
C LEU A 42 6.86 5.64 5.19
N GLY A 43 6.55 6.08 3.96
CA GLY A 43 5.44 6.98 3.69
C GLY A 43 4.09 6.33 4.01
N LEU A 44 3.94 5.04 3.67
CA LEU A 44 2.73 4.28 4.01
C LEU A 44 2.56 4.12 5.53
N ASN A 45 3.64 3.83 6.27
CA ASN A 45 3.59 3.78 7.74
C ASN A 45 3.17 5.13 8.33
N TRP A 46 3.72 6.22 7.81
CA TRP A 46 3.31 7.55 8.25
C TRP A 46 1.82 7.81 8.03
N MET A 47 1.27 7.48 6.85
CA MET A 47 -0.17 7.66 6.58
C MET A 47 -1.05 6.75 7.45
N GLN A 48 -0.66 5.49 7.63
CA GLN A 48 -1.50 4.49 8.30
C GLN A 48 -1.47 4.59 9.83
N ASP A 49 -0.33 4.94 10.41
CA ASP A 49 -0.09 4.76 11.85
C ASP A 49 0.19 6.06 12.60
N SER A 50 0.62 7.12 11.92
CA SER A 50 0.98 8.37 12.60
C SER A 50 -0.26 9.14 13.11
N GLY A 51 -0.09 9.82 14.24
CA GLY A 51 -1.05 10.82 14.70
C GLY A 51 -1.00 12.07 13.83
N GLU A 52 0.17 12.37 13.25
CA GLU A 52 0.46 13.53 12.43
C GLU A 52 -0.35 13.57 11.14
N TYR A 53 -0.48 12.44 10.42
CA TYR A 53 -1.34 12.35 9.25
C TYR A 53 -2.80 12.64 9.61
N LYS A 54 -3.30 12.05 10.70
CA LYS A 54 -4.68 12.29 11.18
C LYS A 54 -4.87 13.76 11.57
N ALA A 55 -3.89 14.36 12.25
CA ALA A 55 -3.92 15.78 12.62
C ALA A 55 -3.95 16.70 11.38
N LEU A 56 -3.19 16.37 10.33
CA LEU A 56 -3.20 17.12 9.07
C LEU A 56 -4.55 16.99 8.34
N ALA A 57 -5.14 15.80 8.30
CA ALA A 57 -6.47 15.59 7.71
C ALA A 57 -7.53 16.45 8.43
N TYR A 58 -7.55 16.42 9.77
CA TYR A 58 -8.44 17.29 10.55
C TYR A 58 -8.14 18.78 10.35
N GLN A 59 -6.86 19.17 10.27
CA GLN A 59 -6.49 20.55 10.00
C GLN A 59 -7.07 21.02 8.65
N ALA A 60 -6.95 20.19 7.61
CA ALA A 60 -7.48 20.50 6.30
C ALA A 60 -9.02 20.66 6.32
N TYR A 61 -9.75 19.71 6.90
CA TYR A 61 -11.21 19.77 6.95
C TYR A 61 -11.75 20.87 7.88
N ASN A 62 -11.07 21.16 8.99
CA ASN A 62 -11.39 22.30 9.83
C ASN A 62 -11.22 23.63 9.07
N ALA A 63 -10.13 23.78 8.32
CA ALA A 63 -9.90 24.95 7.49
C ALA A 63 -10.93 25.04 6.35
N ALA A 64 -11.27 23.91 5.72
CA ALA A 64 -12.30 23.84 4.68
C ALA A 64 -13.67 24.27 5.20
N LYS A 65 -14.05 23.84 6.41
CA LYS A 65 -15.27 24.28 7.08
C LYS A 65 -15.30 25.80 7.28
N VAL A 66 -14.23 26.37 7.84
CA VAL A 66 -14.10 27.81 8.04
C VAL A 66 -14.22 28.55 6.70
N ALA A 67 -13.52 28.09 5.67
CA ALA A 67 -13.59 28.69 4.34
C ALA A 67 -15.01 28.63 3.75
N PHE A 68 -15.69 27.50 3.87
CA PHE A 68 -17.05 27.31 3.37
C PHE A 68 -18.05 28.19 4.11
N ASP A 69 -17.97 28.27 5.44
CA ASP A 69 -18.86 29.11 6.27
C ASP A 69 -18.73 30.59 5.87
N HIS A 70 -17.51 31.07 5.60
CA HIS A 70 -17.24 32.46 5.22
C HIS A 70 -17.42 32.77 3.73
N ALA A 71 -17.52 31.76 2.87
CA ALA A 71 -17.66 31.98 1.42
C ALA A 71 -18.96 32.72 1.09
N LYS A 72 -18.90 33.68 0.16
CA LYS A 72 -20.07 34.35 -0.43
C LYS A 72 -20.17 33.97 -1.90
N VAL A 73 -21.38 33.76 -2.39
CA VAL A 73 -21.64 33.47 -3.81
C VAL A 73 -22.45 34.57 -4.46
N ALA A 74 -22.28 34.72 -5.78
CA ALA A 74 -23.04 35.68 -6.56
C ALA A 74 -24.56 35.45 -6.42
N LYS A 75 -25.33 36.54 -6.47
CA LYS A 75 -26.80 36.47 -6.38
C LYS A 75 -27.35 35.54 -7.46
N GLY A 76 -28.23 34.62 -7.06
CA GLY A 76 -28.82 33.63 -7.96
C GLY A 76 -27.96 32.39 -8.23
N LYS A 77 -26.81 32.23 -7.56
CA LYS A 77 -25.97 31.02 -7.63
C LYS A 77 -26.10 30.18 -6.36
N LYS A 78 -25.87 28.87 -6.49
CA LYS A 78 -25.76 27.93 -5.36
C LYS A 78 -24.30 27.86 -4.89
N LYS A 79 -24.07 27.69 -3.58
CA LYS A 79 -22.75 27.32 -3.05
C LYS A 79 -22.46 25.87 -3.43
N ALA A 80 -21.23 25.60 -3.83
CA ALA A 80 -20.75 24.26 -4.15
C ALA A 80 -19.33 24.09 -3.63
N VAL A 81 -19.01 22.86 -3.24
CA VAL A 81 -17.65 22.39 -2.95
C VAL A 81 -17.41 21.21 -3.87
N VAL A 82 -16.19 21.12 -4.42
CA VAL A 82 -15.74 19.96 -5.18
C VAL A 82 -14.69 19.27 -4.34
N ALA A 83 -14.84 17.97 -4.15
CA ALA A 83 -13.90 17.15 -3.42
C ALA A 83 -13.45 16.00 -4.32
N ASP A 84 -12.16 15.72 -4.30
CA ASP A 84 -11.63 14.45 -4.80
C ASP A 84 -12.02 13.32 -3.83
N LEU A 85 -11.94 12.07 -4.29
CA LEU A 85 -12.28 10.90 -3.50
C LEU A 85 -11.05 10.20 -2.94
N ASP A 86 -10.21 9.63 -3.80
CA ASP A 86 -9.09 8.80 -3.38
C ASP A 86 -8.04 9.63 -2.63
N GLU A 87 -7.65 9.17 -1.44
CA GLU A 87 -6.74 9.84 -0.50
C GLU A 87 -7.18 11.25 -0.04
N THR A 88 -8.40 11.67 -0.39
CA THR A 88 -9.03 12.93 0.05
C THR A 88 -10.21 12.65 0.96
N MET A 89 -11.25 11.99 0.45
CA MET A 89 -12.43 11.58 1.22
C MET A 89 -12.36 10.10 1.63
N LEU A 90 -11.79 9.25 0.77
CA LEU A 90 -11.62 7.81 0.95
C LEU A 90 -10.15 7.45 1.17
N ASP A 91 -9.88 6.63 2.17
CA ASP A 91 -8.56 6.05 2.45
C ASP A 91 -8.44 4.67 1.80
N ASN A 92 -7.57 4.58 0.78
CA ASN A 92 -7.24 3.35 0.07
C ASN A 92 -5.84 2.82 0.44
N SER A 93 -5.23 3.30 1.53
CA SER A 93 -3.93 2.80 1.99
C SER A 93 -3.85 1.28 2.18
N PRO A 94 -4.93 0.50 2.44
CA PRO A 94 -4.83 -0.96 2.43
C PRO A 94 -4.46 -1.53 1.05
N TYR A 95 -4.88 -0.91 -0.06
CA TYR A 95 -4.43 -1.29 -1.41
C TYR A 95 -2.92 -1.06 -1.57
N ALA A 96 -2.40 0.07 -1.09
CA ALA A 96 -0.95 0.31 -1.08
C ALA A 96 -0.21 -0.71 -0.20
N GLY A 97 -0.75 -1.09 0.95
CA GLY A 97 -0.22 -2.17 1.79
C GLY A 97 -0.20 -3.52 1.06
N TRP A 98 -1.25 -3.85 0.31
CA TRP A 98 -1.28 -5.04 -0.53
C TRP A 98 -0.19 -5.00 -1.63
N GLN A 99 0.02 -3.85 -2.29
CA GLN A 99 1.08 -3.70 -3.30
C GLN A 99 2.46 -3.98 -2.70
N VAL A 100 2.74 -3.44 -1.51
CA VAL A 100 3.99 -3.69 -0.77
C VAL A 100 4.18 -5.16 -0.43
N GLN A 101 3.14 -5.82 0.11
CA GLN A 101 3.22 -7.22 0.50
C GLN A 101 3.40 -8.18 -0.69
N ASN A 102 2.95 -7.78 -1.88
CA ASN A 102 2.92 -8.64 -3.07
C ASN A 102 3.91 -8.19 -4.16
N ASN A 103 4.74 -7.18 -3.88
CA ASN A 103 5.69 -6.57 -4.84
C ASN A 103 5.00 -6.15 -6.16
N LYS A 104 3.77 -5.63 -6.06
CA LYS A 104 2.95 -5.27 -7.23
C LYS A 104 3.04 -3.78 -7.52
N LEU A 105 3.26 -3.45 -8.79
CA LEU A 105 3.02 -2.10 -9.29
C LEU A 105 1.52 -1.84 -9.38
N PHE A 106 1.15 -0.58 -9.54
CA PHE A 106 -0.23 -0.22 -9.84
C PHE A 106 -0.70 -0.86 -11.15
N ASP A 107 -1.88 -1.47 -11.11
CA ASP A 107 -2.58 -2.00 -12.28
C ASP A 107 -4.08 -1.69 -12.16
N GLY A 108 -4.71 -1.26 -13.26
CA GLY A 108 -6.11 -0.85 -13.26
C GLY A 108 -7.10 -1.98 -12.96
N LYS A 109 -6.77 -3.25 -13.26
CA LYS A 109 -7.63 -4.40 -12.95
C LYS A 109 -7.54 -4.75 -11.47
N ASP A 110 -6.34 -4.68 -10.90
CA ASP A 110 -6.14 -4.85 -9.47
C ASP A 110 -6.83 -3.74 -8.68
N TRP A 111 -6.78 -2.50 -9.18
CA TRP A 111 -7.52 -1.37 -8.63
C TRP A 111 -9.04 -1.57 -8.70
N THR A 112 -9.56 -2.01 -9.85
CA THR A 112 -11.00 -2.32 -9.99
C THR A 112 -11.44 -3.38 -8.98
N ARG A 113 -10.62 -4.42 -8.80
CA ARG A 113 -10.87 -5.47 -7.80
C ARG A 113 -10.85 -4.91 -6.37
N TRP A 114 -9.96 -3.97 -6.07
CA TRP A 114 -9.94 -3.26 -4.78
C TRP A 114 -11.24 -2.47 -4.55
N VAL A 115 -11.68 -1.69 -5.54
CA VAL A 115 -12.94 -0.92 -5.47
C VAL A 115 -14.13 -1.86 -5.26
N ASP A 116 -14.19 -2.97 -5.99
CA ASP A 116 -15.26 -3.97 -5.86
C ASP A 116 -15.26 -4.69 -4.51
N ALA A 117 -14.10 -4.78 -3.84
CA ALA A 117 -14.00 -5.32 -2.50
C ALA A 117 -14.71 -4.45 -1.46
N ARG A 118 -14.97 -3.16 -1.76
CA ARG A 118 -15.73 -2.21 -0.91
C ARG A 118 -15.14 -2.06 0.49
N GLN A 119 -13.83 -1.95 0.56
CA GLN A 119 -13.07 -1.86 1.82
C GLN A 119 -12.42 -0.50 2.06
N SER A 120 -12.65 0.50 1.19
CA SER A 120 -12.19 1.86 1.40
C SER A 120 -12.70 2.40 2.73
N ARG A 121 -11.81 3.08 3.46
CA ARG A 121 -12.13 3.73 4.74
C ARG A 121 -12.41 5.20 4.50
N ALA A 122 -12.87 5.92 5.51
CA ALA A 122 -12.97 7.39 5.45
C ALA A 122 -11.66 8.04 5.87
N VAL A 123 -11.23 9.07 5.15
CA VAL A 123 -10.16 9.97 5.63
C VAL A 123 -10.67 10.71 6.87
N PRO A 124 -9.85 10.91 7.93
CA PRO A 124 -10.30 11.57 9.15
C PRO A 124 -10.88 12.98 8.90
N GLY A 125 -12.09 13.24 9.39
CA GLY A 125 -12.79 14.52 9.25
C GLY A 125 -13.56 14.71 7.94
N ALA A 126 -13.40 13.79 6.97
CA ALA A 126 -14.03 13.91 5.65
C ALA A 126 -15.56 13.74 5.72
N VAL A 127 -16.05 12.75 6.47
CA VAL A 127 -17.49 12.46 6.57
C VAL A 127 -18.22 13.56 7.32
N GLU A 128 -17.59 14.14 8.35
CA GLU A 128 -18.17 15.24 9.14
C GLU A 128 -18.24 16.56 8.36
N PHE A 129 -17.36 16.77 7.38
CA PHE A 129 -17.36 17.95 6.53
C PHE A 129 -18.40 17.89 5.39
N ASN A 130 -18.76 16.67 4.94
CA ASN A 130 -19.62 16.43 3.78
C ASN A 130 -21.07 16.91 3.94
#